data_AF-A0A9P0LXI0-F1
#
_entry.id   AF-A0A9P0LXI0-F1
#
_cell.length_a   1.000
_cell.length_b   1.000
_cell.length_c   1.000
_cell.angle_alpha   90.00
_cell.angle_beta   90.00
_cell.angle_gamma   90.00
#
_symmetry.space_group_name_H-M   'P 1'
#
loop_
_entity.id
_entity.type
_entity.pdbx_description
1 polymer ?
#
loop_
_entity_poly.entity_id
_entity_poly.type
_entity_poly.pdbx_seq_one_letter_code
_entity_poly.pdbx_strand_id
1 'polypeptide(L)'
;MLQRALKVFLEVKNIGRYSINALDSIEFKTNLTVEEQSKVLNILNVSGKPELSRYSIPQNRIKDIVKWKNKNGPFKSLAEVLEVDGLSQHILEQMCDNIINNDCSSEVEISNSRSARTFKRLITPPIPIKLLNDLGTALGVYFSPVGMSWAKISKEDNYLLNWGFYSFCSLPKTMLSNDIFNLAVSALQKLPSADMYVLESMSNGRPTKMKLATIASDGQVELASMLIALLNTSMKHNTSLTSTDKAVASKEIIENRVFFLKSNVPARLFKILVGNEKVSAITKVTRLIENDGTFEVEVPCSPISVNSHLKQAFMAENSENKELLSQALMLVVTFMDVCVRKNPATLASISSPQSAAKG
;
A
#
# COMPACT_ATOMS: atom_id res chain seq x y z
N MET A 1 1.81 -21.38 -45.51
CA MET A 1 1.60 -21.65 -44.06
C MET A 1 2.90 -21.81 -43.27
N LEU A 2 3.96 -22.45 -43.80
CA LEU A 2 5.24 -22.62 -43.07
C LEU A 2 5.97 -21.31 -42.68
N GLN A 3 5.87 -20.24 -43.47
CA GLN A 3 6.52 -18.95 -43.12
C GLN A 3 5.85 -18.20 -41.95
N ARG A 4 4.55 -18.43 -41.68
CA ARG A 4 3.87 -17.86 -40.51
C ARG A 4 4.22 -18.62 -39.22
N ALA A 5 4.42 -19.94 -39.30
CA ALA A 5 4.88 -20.75 -38.17
C ALA A 5 6.33 -20.41 -37.76
N LEU A 6 7.21 -20.13 -38.72
CA LEU A 6 8.60 -19.75 -38.43
C LEU A 6 8.71 -18.39 -37.71
N LYS A 7 7.81 -17.44 -38.01
CA LYS A 7 7.79 -16.11 -37.38
C LYS A 7 7.31 -16.18 -35.91
N VAL A 8 6.30 -17.00 -35.63
CA VAL A 8 5.83 -17.27 -34.26
C VAL A 8 6.89 -18.03 -33.45
N PHE A 9 7.63 -18.97 -34.07
CA PHE A 9 8.69 -19.71 -33.38
C PHE A 9 9.92 -18.84 -33.07
N LEU A 10 10.20 -17.80 -33.88
CA LEU A 10 11.28 -16.83 -33.64
C LEU A 10 10.91 -15.78 -32.57
N GLU A 11 9.64 -15.36 -32.48
CA GLU A 11 9.16 -14.48 -31.39
C GLU A 11 9.12 -15.18 -30.03
N VAL A 12 8.77 -16.48 -29.99
CA VAL A 12 8.74 -17.27 -28.75
C VAL A 12 10.15 -17.58 -28.21
N LYS A 13 11.17 -17.62 -29.07
CA LYS A 13 12.56 -17.88 -28.67
C LYS A 13 13.26 -16.69 -28.00
N ASN A 14 12.66 -15.50 -28.04
CA ASN A 14 13.16 -14.29 -27.36
C ASN A 14 12.57 -14.08 -25.95
N ILE A 15 11.68 -14.96 -25.49
CA ILE A 15 11.07 -14.87 -24.14
C ILE A 15 11.77 -15.81 -23.13
N GLY A 16 12.72 -16.65 -23.58
CA GLY A 16 13.39 -17.68 -22.77
C GLY A 16 14.90 -17.53 -22.61
N ARG A 17 15.45 -16.31 -22.62
CA ARG A 17 16.88 -16.06 -22.35
C ARG A 17 17.08 -15.08 -21.20
N TYR A 18 16.67 -15.50 -20.01
CA TYR A 18 17.33 -15.03 -18.80
C TYR A 18 17.86 -16.24 -18.06
N SER A 19 19.13 -16.14 -17.71
CA SER A 19 19.93 -17.06 -16.92
C SER A 19 20.84 -18.00 -17.73
N ILE A 20 22.06 -18.07 -17.20
CA ILE A 20 23.22 -18.87 -17.58
C ILE A 20 24.04 -18.27 -18.75
N ASN A 21 24.87 -17.27 -18.43
CA ASN A 21 26.31 -17.21 -18.76
C ASN A 21 26.86 -15.80 -18.49
N ALA A 22 27.51 -15.63 -17.34
CA ALA A 22 28.62 -14.68 -17.12
C ALA A 22 29.17 -14.93 -15.70
N LEU A 23 30.00 -15.96 -15.59
CA LEU A 23 30.91 -16.15 -14.46
C LEU A 23 32.25 -15.58 -14.91
N ASP A 24 32.30 -14.26 -15.03
CA ASP A 24 33.52 -13.48 -15.24
C ASP A 24 33.51 -12.40 -14.16
N SER A 25 34.61 -12.35 -13.39
CA SER A 25 35.02 -11.30 -12.43
C SER A 25 33.96 -10.25 -12.06
N ILE A 26 33.51 -10.27 -10.81
CA ILE A 26 32.63 -9.26 -10.22
C ILE A 26 33.39 -7.93 -10.15
N GLU A 27 33.48 -7.23 -11.28
CA GLU A 27 33.78 -5.81 -11.33
C GLU A 27 32.51 -5.07 -10.90
N PHE A 28 32.60 -4.40 -9.76
CA PHE A 28 31.60 -3.48 -9.25
C PHE A 28 31.42 -2.30 -10.21
N LYS A 29 30.59 -2.47 -11.25
CA LYS A 29 30.19 -1.41 -12.18
C LYS A 29 29.14 -0.54 -11.54
N THR A 30 29.58 0.39 -10.71
CA THR A 30 28.78 1.57 -10.39
C THR A 30 29.08 2.65 -11.41
N ASN A 31 28.04 3.26 -11.99
CA ASN A 31 28.14 4.48 -12.79
C ASN A 31 28.46 5.72 -11.91
N LEU A 32 29.22 5.54 -10.83
CA LEU A 32 29.65 6.61 -9.93
C LEU A 32 30.93 7.23 -10.48
N THR A 33 30.98 8.57 -10.51
CA THR A 33 32.21 9.31 -10.80
C THR A 33 33.26 9.08 -9.71
N VAL A 34 34.55 9.22 -10.06
CA VAL A 34 35.68 9.03 -9.13
C VAL A 34 35.57 9.95 -7.90
N GLU A 35 34.98 11.12 -8.09
CA GLU A 35 34.69 12.11 -7.05
C GLU A 35 33.61 11.64 -6.05
N GLU A 36 32.54 11.02 -6.56
CA GLU A 36 31.47 10.44 -5.74
C GLU A 36 31.95 9.21 -4.96
N GLN A 37 32.78 8.37 -5.58
CA GLN A 37 33.40 7.23 -4.90
C GLN A 37 34.30 7.68 -3.75
N SER A 38 35.11 8.73 -3.97
CA SER A 38 35.96 9.31 -2.93
C SER A 38 35.13 9.91 -1.79
N LYS A 39 34.01 10.58 -2.11
CA LYS A 39 33.09 11.15 -1.12
C LYS A 39 32.43 10.06 -0.25
N VAL A 40 31.98 8.96 -0.85
CA VAL A 40 31.41 7.81 -0.13
C VAL A 40 32.46 7.14 0.75
N LEU A 41 33.67 6.89 0.24
CA LEU A 41 34.76 6.29 1.00
C LEU A 41 35.20 7.18 2.18
N ASN A 42 35.25 8.49 1.99
CA ASN A 42 35.59 9.44 3.04
C ASN A 42 34.54 9.41 4.16
N ILE A 43 33.24 9.40 3.83
CA ILE A 43 32.16 9.30 4.80
C ILE A 43 32.21 7.95 5.53
N LEU A 44 32.40 6.83 4.83
CA LEU A 44 32.49 5.50 5.47
C LEU A 44 33.69 5.37 6.43
N ASN A 45 34.81 6.01 6.10
CA ASN A 45 36.03 5.95 6.92
C ASN A 45 36.00 6.91 8.11
N VAL A 46 35.55 8.15 7.90
CA VAL A 46 35.52 9.21 8.92
C VAL A 46 34.31 9.08 9.85
N SER A 47 33.15 8.68 9.34
CA SER A 47 31.93 8.69 10.12
C SER A 47 31.85 7.58 11.17
N GLY A 48 31.39 7.95 12.36
CA GLY A 48 31.07 7.04 13.46
C GLY A 48 29.67 6.44 13.36
N LYS A 49 29.32 5.57 14.32
CA LYS A 49 27.98 4.97 14.46
C LYS A 49 26.79 5.96 14.30
N PRO A 50 26.82 7.19 14.87
CA PRO A 50 25.68 8.11 14.78
C PRO A 50 25.55 8.83 13.42
N GLU A 51 26.64 8.95 12.67
CA GLU A 51 26.65 9.60 11.36
C GLU A 51 26.28 8.64 10.24
N LEU A 52 26.73 7.37 10.32
CA LEU A 52 26.33 6.32 9.38
C LEU A 52 24.84 5.96 9.50
N SER A 53 24.23 6.16 10.68
CA SER A 53 22.78 6.00 10.83
C SER A 53 21.96 7.07 10.12
N ARG A 54 22.57 8.19 9.69
CA ARG A 54 21.87 9.25 8.95
C ARG A 54 21.59 8.87 7.49
N TYR A 55 22.31 7.89 6.95
CA TYR A 55 22.20 7.48 5.53
C TYR A 55 21.33 6.24 5.32
N SER A 56 20.35 6.01 6.19
CA SER A 56 19.39 4.88 6.11
C SER A 56 20.05 3.49 6.12
N ILE A 57 21.20 3.35 6.78
CA ILE A 57 21.88 2.07 6.95
C ILE A 57 21.30 1.32 8.17
N PRO A 58 20.88 0.05 8.05
CA PRO A 58 20.39 -0.71 9.20
C PRO A 58 21.44 -0.82 10.31
N GLN A 59 21.03 -0.62 11.57
CA GLN A 59 21.91 -0.62 12.76
C GLN A 59 22.81 -1.87 12.88
N ASN A 60 22.33 -3.03 12.43
CA ASN A 60 23.12 -4.27 12.44
C ASN A 60 24.29 -4.17 11.45
N ARG A 61 24.07 -3.56 10.28
CA ARG A 61 25.08 -3.35 9.24
C ARG A 61 26.12 -2.31 9.64
N ILE A 62 25.70 -1.24 10.32
CA ILE A 62 26.64 -0.26 10.89
C ILE A 62 27.59 -0.95 11.89
N LYS A 63 27.09 -1.89 12.69
CA LYS A 63 27.94 -2.66 13.62
C LYS A 63 28.93 -3.53 12.87
N ASP A 64 28.53 -4.15 11.75
CA ASP A 64 29.40 -5.02 10.96
C ASP A 64 30.47 -4.21 10.20
N ILE A 65 30.10 -3.05 9.64
CA ILE A 65 31.03 -2.09 9.01
C ILE A 65 32.05 -1.58 10.04
N VAL A 66 31.60 -1.19 11.24
CA VAL A 66 32.51 -0.73 12.31
C VAL A 66 33.40 -1.85 12.82
N LYS A 67 32.89 -3.08 12.95
CA LYS A 67 33.69 -4.25 13.32
C LYS A 67 34.76 -4.57 12.29
N TRP A 68 34.41 -4.54 11.00
CA TRP A 68 35.35 -4.77 9.92
C TRP A 68 36.42 -3.68 9.90
N LYS A 69 36.03 -2.40 10.03
CA LYS A 69 36.96 -1.27 10.12
C LYS A 69 37.94 -1.40 11.28
N ASN A 70 37.47 -1.84 12.45
CA ASN A 70 38.33 -2.06 13.62
C ASN A 70 39.30 -3.23 13.45
N LYS A 71 38.99 -4.19 12.57
CA LYS A 71 39.81 -5.39 12.35
C LYS A 71 40.81 -5.21 11.20
N ASN A 72 40.41 -4.54 10.13
CA ASN A 72 41.15 -4.46 8.86
C ASN A 72 41.65 -3.04 8.51
N GLY A 73 41.26 -2.03 9.28
CA GLY A 73 41.61 -0.62 9.03
C GLY A 73 40.60 0.11 8.14
N PRO A 74 40.93 1.32 7.65
CA PRO A 74 40.06 2.09 6.77
C PRO A 74 39.93 1.44 5.39
N PHE A 75 38.74 1.54 4.79
CA PHE A 75 38.44 1.07 3.44
C PHE A 75 39.22 1.87 2.39
N LYS A 76 39.91 1.19 1.48
CA LYS A 76 40.66 1.81 0.37
C LYS A 76 39.86 1.80 -0.94
N SER A 77 38.88 0.93 -1.07
CA SER A 77 38.01 0.85 -2.24
C SER A 77 36.59 0.40 -1.86
N LEU A 78 35.61 0.70 -2.72
CA LEU A 78 34.23 0.22 -2.54
C LEU A 78 34.13 -1.31 -2.68
N ALA A 79 35.08 -1.96 -3.35
CA ALA A 79 35.17 -3.41 -3.42
C ALA A 79 35.47 -4.04 -2.04
N GLU A 80 36.30 -3.40 -1.22
CA GLU A 80 36.56 -3.84 0.16
C GLU A 80 35.31 -3.70 1.07
N VAL A 81 34.39 -2.80 0.73
CA VAL A 81 33.12 -2.64 1.46
C VAL A 81 32.18 -3.84 1.21
N LEU A 82 32.30 -4.50 0.06
CA LEU A 82 31.58 -5.74 -0.26
C LEU A 82 32.13 -6.97 0.47
N GLU A 83 33.34 -6.89 1.05
CA GLU A 83 33.92 -7.95 1.88
C GLU A 83 33.34 -7.95 3.30
N VAL A 84 32.50 -6.97 3.66
CA VAL A 84 31.81 -6.94 4.94
C VAL A 84 30.66 -7.94 4.92
N ASP A 85 30.66 -8.89 5.85
CA ASP A 85 29.67 -9.97 5.92
C ASP A 85 28.21 -9.46 5.83
N GLY A 86 27.58 -9.79 4.70
CA GLY A 86 26.20 -9.51 4.38
C GLY A 86 25.89 -8.11 3.84
N LEU A 87 26.88 -7.32 3.43
CA LEU A 87 26.66 -6.24 2.47
C LEU A 87 26.58 -6.83 1.06
N SER A 88 25.40 -6.77 0.43
CA SER A 88 25.25 -7.09 -0.99
C SER A 88 25.49 -5.87 -1.86
N GLN A 89 25.85 -6.10 -3.13
CA GLN A 89 26.05 -5.05 -4.13
C GLN A 89 24.89 -4.04 -4.18
N HIS A 90 23.64 -4.53 -4.18
CA HIS A 90 22.44 -3.68 -4.16
C HIS A 90 22.36 -2.77 -2.92
N ILE A 91 22.79 -3.26 -1.76
CA ILE A 91 22.76 -2.46 -0.53
C ILE A 91 23.85 -1.39 -0.59
N LEU A 92 25.02 -1.71 -1.13
CA LEU A 92 26.09 -0.73 -1.31
C LEU A 92 25.69 0.35 -2.33
N GLU A 93 25.05 -0.02 -3.43
CA GLU A 93 24.47 0.91 -4.41
C GLU A 93 23.47 1.85 -3.75
N GLN A 94 22.54 1.32 -2.95
CA GLN A 94 21.57 2.14 -2.21
C GLN A 94 22.25 3.08 -1.19
N MET A 95 23.33 2.64 -0.53
CA MET A 95 24.11 3.49 0.37
C MET A 95 24.81 4.61 -0.39
N CYS A 96 25.44 4.30 -1.52
CA CYS A 96 26.07 5.27 -2.41
C CYS A 96 25.07 6.33 -2.87
N ASP A 97 23.89 5.90 -3.36
CA ASP A 97 22.84 6.81 -3.83
C ASP A 97 22.36 7.75 -2.71
N ASN A 98 22.17 7.24 -1.50
CA ASN A 98 21.75 8.06 -0.35
C ASN A 98 22.82 9.07 0.08
N ILE A 99 24.10 8.70 0.00
CA ILE A 99 25.23 9.56 0.35
C ILE A 99 25.46 10.65 -0.72
N ILE A 100 25.34 10.30 -2.00
CA ILE A 100 25.55 11.22 -3.13
C ILE A 100 24.45 12.27 -3.18
N ASN A 101 23.19 11.84 -3.10
CA ASN A 101 22.03 12.72 -3.17
C ASN A 101 21.91 13.64 -1.95
N ASN A 102 22.79 13.48 -0.95
CA ASN A 102 22.77 14.22 0.31
C ASN A 102 21.35 14.19 0.91
N ASP A 103 20.66 13.08 0.70
CA ASP A 103 19.32 12.82 1.19
C ASP A 103 19.48 12.54 2.68
N CYS A 104 19.77 13.62 3.41
CA CYS A 104 19.60 13.77 4.84
C CYS A 104 18.09 13.74 5.07
N SER A 105 17.51 12.58 4.76
CA SER A 105 16.10 12.36 4.90
C SER A 105 15.81 12.63 6.37
N SER A 106 14.97 13.63 6.59
CA SER A 106 14.17 13.87 7.79
C SER A 106 13.27 12.65 8.14
N GLU A 107 13.63 11.46 7.67
CA GLU A 107 13.08 10.17 8.02
C GLU A 107 13.63 9.66 9.35
N VAL A 108 14.84 10.06 9.78
CA VAL A 108 15.45 9.47 11.00
C VAL A 108 14.77 9.93 12.30
N GLU A 109 14.25 11.15 12.36
CA GLU A 109 13.47 11.59 13.54
C GLU A 109 12.04 11.01 13.53
N ILE A 110 11.51 10.65 12.36
CA ILE A 110 10.16 10.08 12.23
C ILE A 110 10.19 8.55 12.32
N SER A 111 11.25 7.87 11.89
CA SER A 111 11.33 6.39 11.80
C SER A 111 11.44 5.69 13.15
N ASN A 112 11.89 6.38 14.20
CA ASN A 112 12.03 5.82 15.54
C ASN A 112 10.80 6.01 16.43
N SER A 113 9.86 6.88 16.02
CA SER A 113 8.56 6.99 16.66
C SER A 113 7.81 5.65 16.58
N ARG A 114 7.22 5.21 17.71
CA ARG A 114 6.33 4.03 17.73
C ARG A 114 5.22 4.15 16.67
N SER A 115 4.81 5.37 16.31
CA SER A 115 3.81 5.65 15.29
C SER A 115 4.26 5.25 13.87
N ALA A 116 5.50 5.53 13.47
CA ALA A 116 5.99 5.18 12.13
C ALA A 116 6.20 3.67 11.94
N ARG A 117 6.59 2.95 13.01
CA ARG A 117 6.65 1.47 13.01
C ARG A 117 5.28 0.84 12.95
N THR A 118 4.28 1.43 13.59
CA THR A 118 2.88 0.99 13.49
C THR A 118 2.36 1.23 12.07
N PHE A 119 2.60 2.41 11.49
CA PHE A 119 2.20 2.74 10.12
C PHE A 119 2.75 1.75 9.08
N LYS A 120 4.05 1.41 9.14
CA LYS A 120 4.68 0.39 8.25
C LYS A 120 4.08 -1.01 8.39
N ARG A 121 3.30 -1.29 9.45
CA ARG A 121 2.60 -2.57 9.67
C ARG A 121 1.12 -2.52 9.32
N LEU A 122 0.56 -1.33 9.07
CA LEU A 122 -0.87 -1.15 8.81
C LEU A 122 -1.19 -1.06 7.32
N ILE A 123 -0.29 -0.49 6.51
CA ILE A 123 -0.50 -0.36 5.06
C ILE A 123 0.51 -1.20 4.28
N THR A 124 0.07 -1.80 3.17
CA THR A 124 0.93 -2.52 2.22
C THR A 124 0.51 -2.21 0.78
N PRO A 125 1.44 -1.93 -0.16
CA PRO A 125 2.86 -1.63 0.09
C PRO A 125 3.03 -0.31 0.87
N PRO A 126 4.21 -0.01 1.43
CA PRO A 126 4.48 1.28 2.06
C PRO A 126 4.20 2.43 1.09
N ILE A 127 3.51 3.46 1.55
CA ILE A 127 3.13 4.62 0.72
C ILE A 127 4.35 5.56 0.59
N PRO A 128 4.78 5.92 -0.64
CA PRO A 128 5.80 6.94 -0.83
C PRO A 128 5.34 8.30 -0.28
N ILE A 129 6.25 9.06 0.36
CA ILE A 129 5.93 10.36 0.95
C ILE A 129 5.43 11.36 -0.12
N LYS A 130 6.01 11.31 -1.32
CA LYS A 130 5.59 12.14 -2.46
C LYS A 130 4.09 11.96 -2.75
N LEU A 131 3.65 10.71 -2.88
CA LEU A 131 2.25 10.39 -3.13
C LEU A 131 1.32 10.85 -1.99
N LEU A 132 1.78 10.80 -0.74
CA LEU A 132 1.00 11.28 0.41
C LEU A 132 0.86 12.80 0.45
N ASN A 133 1.90 13.52 0.01
CA ASN A 133 1.89 14.97 -0.08
C ASN A 133 0.92 15.42 -1.18
N ASP A 134 1.00 14.79 -2.35
CA ASP A 134 0.20 15.11 -3.54
C ASP A 134 -1.23 14.55 -3.49
N LEU A 135 -1.56 13.76 -2.46
CA LEU A 135 -2.90 13.21 -2.26
C LEU A 135 -3.92 14.35 -2.11
N GLY A 136 -4.89 14.45 -3.02
CA GLY A 136 -6.08 15.29 -2.86
C GLY A 136 -7.28 14.46 -2.40
N THR A 137 -7.45 13.27 -2.96
CA THR A 137 -8.60 12.39 -2.68
C THR A 137 -8.21 10.93 -2.52
N ALA A 138 -8.85 10.24 -1.58
CA ALA A 138 -8.70 8.80 -1.36
C ALA A 138 -10.03 8.08 -1.56
N LEU A 139 -9.98 6.90 -2.19
CA LEU A 139 -11.14 6.02 -2.38
C LEU A 139 -10.95 4.72 -1.59
N GLY A 140 -11.78 4.47 -0.58
CA GLY A 140 -11.87 3.16 0.05
C GLY A 140 -12.76 2.25 -0.78
N VAL A 141 -12.30 1.03 -1.06
CA VAL A 141 -13.04 0.00 -1.79
C VAL A 141 -13.13 -1.25 -0.92
N TYR A 142 -14.35 -1.71 -0.66
CA TYR A 142 -14.63 -2.88 0.15
C TYR A 142 -15.31 -3.98 -0.68
N PHE A 143 -14.89 -5.23 -0.47
CA PHE A 143 -15.42 -6.40 -1.15
C PHE A 143 -16.13 -7.33 -0.17
N SER A 144 -17.24 -7.92 -0.62
CA SER A 144 -18.07 -8.86 0.13
C SER A 144 -18.68 -9.88 -0.82
N PRO A 145 -19.10 -11.08 -0.35
CA PRO A 145 -19.82 -12.04 -1.19
C PRO A 145 -21.07 -11.47 -1.87
N VAL A 146 -21.72 -10.49 -1.23
CA VAL A 146 -22.98 -9.89 -1.73
C VAL A 146 -22.76 -8.68 -2.63
N GLY A 147 -21.53 -8.16 -2.74
CA GLY A 147 -21.26 -6.95 -3.51
C GLY A 147 -19.92 -6.30 -3.23
N MET A 148 -19.68 -5.19 -3.93
CA MET A 148 -18.57 -4.27 -3.69
C MET A 148 -19.12 -2.90 -3.30
N SER A 149 -18.45 -2.14 -2.44
CA SER A 149 -18.79 -0.77 -2.11
C SER A 149 -17.57 0.13 -2.11
N TRP A 150 -17.80 1.44 -2.23
CA TRP A 150 -16.73 2.42 -2.23
C TRP A 150 -17.15 3.74 -1.58
N ALA A 151 -16.19 4.43 -0.98
CA ALA A 151 -16.37 5.76 -0.40
C ALA A 151 -15.17 6.65 -0.75
N LYS A 152 -15.44 7.82 -1.36
CA LYS A 152 -14.43 8.79 -1.79
C LYS A 152 -14.40 9.96 -0.83
N ILE A 153 -13.26 10.22 -0.20
CA ILE A 153 -13.07 11.33 0.74
C ILE A 153 -12.01 12.29 0.21
N SER A 154 -12.26 13.59 0.41
CA SER A 154 -11.30 14.67 0.20
C SER A 154 -10.36 14.83 1.40
N LYS A 155 -9.07 15.07 1.15
CA LYS A 155 -8.07 15.27 2.19
C LYS A 155 -8.28 16.56 2.98
N GLU A 156 -8.61 17.65 2.29
CA GLU A 156 -8.63 19.01 2.82
C GLU A 156 -9.69 19.20 3.91
N ASP A 157 -10.92 18.80 3.62
CA ASP A 157 -12.13 19.07 4.41
C ASP A 157 -12.76 17.80 4.99
N ASN A 158 -12.15 16.63 4.76
CA ASN A 158 -12.70 15.33 5.14
C ASN A 158 -14.14 15.12 4.64
N TYR A 159 -14.44 15.68 3.45
CA TYR A 159 -15.77 15.64 2.87
C TYR A 159 -15.98 14.37 2.05
N LEU A 160 -17.14 13.72 2.23
CA LEU A 160 -17.54 12.55 1.46
C LEU A 160 -18.06 12.99 0.08
N LEU A 161 -17.21 12.81 -0.93
CA LEU A 161 -17.48 13.23 -2.31
C LEU A 161 -18.36 12.23 -3.08
N ASN A 162 -18.18 10.94 -2.83
CA ASN A 162 -18.92 9.89 -3.52
C ASN A 162 -19.07 8.67 -2.61
N TRP A 163 -20.23 8.05 -2.62
CA TRP A 163 -20.52 6.87 -1.82
C TRP A 163 -21.46 5.97 -2.61
N GLY A 164 -21.03 4.74 -2.87
CA GLY A 164 -21.78 3.85 -3.75
C GLY A 164 -21.47 2.38 -3.52
N PHE A 165 -22.28 1.54 -4.14
CA PHE A 165 -22.11 0.10 -4.10
C PHE A 165 -22.50 -0.54 -5.44
N TYR A 166 -22.08 -1.78 -5.60
CA TYR A 166 -22.42 -2.64 -6.72
C TYR A 166 -22.77 -4.02 -6.17
N SER A 167 -24.06 -4.33 -6.20
CA SER A 167 -24.60 -5.60 -5.71
C SER A 167 -24.31 -6.76 -6.68
N PHE A 168 -24.04 -7.92 -6.10
CA PHE A 168 -23.82 -9.19 -6.80
C PHE A 168 -25.05 -10.10 -6.77
N CYS A 169 -26.20 -9.65 -6.26
CA CYS A 169 -27.39 -10.50 -6.09
C CYS A 169 -27.95 -11.06 -7.39
N SER A 170 -27.72 -10.40 -8.53
CA SER A 170 -28.16 -10.84 -9.86
C SER A 170 -27.13 -11.70 -10.60
N LEU A 171 -25.97 -11.96 -9.99
CA LEU A 171 -24.87 -12.64 -10.65
C LEU A 171 -24.98 -14.18 -10.53
N PRO A 172 -24.53 -14.93 -11.56
CA PRO A 172 -24.44 -16.39 -11.50
C PRO A 172 -23.61 -16.89 -10.31
N LYS A 173 -24.02 -18.01 -9.71
CA LYS A 173 -23.32 -18.65 -8.56
C LYS A 173 -21.91 -19.13 -8.90
N THR A 174 -21.66 -19.44 -10.16
CA THR A 174 -20.37 -19.87 -10.69
C THR A 174 -20.03 -18.99 -11.88
N MET A 175 -18.85 -18.41 -11.86
CA MET A 175 -18.33 -17.58 -12.93
C MET A 175 -17.03 -18.16 -13.45
N LEU A 176 -16.80 -18.02 -14.75
CA LEU A 176 -15.50 -18.25 -15.34
C LEU A 176 -14.65 -16.97 -15.22
N SER A 177 -13.32 -17.09 -15.35
CA SER A 177 -12.41 -15.94 -15.30
C SER A 177 -12.77 -14.81 -16.25
N ASN A 178 -13.31 -15.12 -17.43
CA ASN A 178 -13.79 -14.10 -18.38
C ASN A 178 -15.02 -13.34 -17.86
N ASP A 179 -15.92 -14.01 -17.16
CA ASP A 179 -17.10 -13.37 -16.55
C ASP A 179 -16.65 -12.44 -15.41
N ILE A 180 -15.69 -12.89 -14.60
CA ILE A 180 -15.10 -12.09 -13.52
C ILE A 180 -14.34 -10.89 -14.08
N PHE A 181 -13.64 -11.05 -15.20
CA PHE A 181 -12.99 -9.94 -15.90
C PHE A 181 -14.01 -8.90 -16.38
N ASN A 182 -15.09 -9.33 -17.02
CA ASN A 182 -16.17 -8.43 -17.46
C ASN A 182 -16.83 -7.73 -16.27
N LEU A 183 -16.98 -8.43 -15.14
CA LEU A 183 -17.46 -7.85 -13.89
C LEU A 183 -16.48 -6.80 -13.35
N ALA A 184 -15.17 -7.06 -13.39
CA ALA A 184 -14.12 -6.13 -12.97
C ALA A 184 -14.13 -4.85 -13.83
N VAL A 185 -14.28 -4.99 -15.15
CA VAL A 185 -14.40 -3.84 -16.08
C VAL A 185 -15.67 -3.04 -15.77
N SER A 186 -16.80 -3.71 -15.56
CA SER A 186 -18.07 -3.06 -15.20
C SER A 186 -17.98 -2.33 -13.85
N ALA A 187 -17.28 -2.92 -12.88
CA ALA A 187 -17.02 -2.32 -11.58
C ALA A 187 -16.12 -1.08 -11.71
N LEU A 188 -15.03 -1.17 -12.47
CA LEU A 188 -14.09 -0.07 -12.73
C LEU A 188 -14.81 1.16 -13.33
N GLN A 189 -15.74 0.94 -14.26
CA GLN A 189 -16.51 2.02 -14.89
C GLN A 189 -17.34 2.82 -13.88
N LYS A 190 -17.88 2.15 -12.85
CA LYS A 190 -18.67 2.77 -11.77
C LYS A 190 -17.82 3.51 -10.74
N LEU A 191 -16.55 3.13 -10.58
CA LEU A 191 -15.67 3.78 -9.62
C LEU A 191 -15.32 5.21 -10.06
N PRO A 192 -15.36 6.18 -9.13
CA PRO A 192 -14.82 7.50 -9.39
C PRO A 192 -13.28 7.46 -9.47
N SER A 193 -12.69 8.40 -10.21
CA SER A 193 -11.23 8.60 -10.20
C SER A 193 -10.79 9.19 -8.86
N ALA A 194 -9.65 8.75 -8.34
CA ALA A 194 -9.05 9.20 -7.09
C ALA A 194 -7.53 9.01 -7.15
N ASP A 195 -6.79 9.74 -6.31
CA ASP A 195 -5.32 9.71 -6.33
C ASP A 195 -4.76 8.45 -5.68
N MET A 196 -5.51 7.85 -4.75
CA MET A 196 -5.23 6.57 -4.11
C MET A 196 -6.48 5.73 -3.93
N TYR A 197 -6.31 4.41 -4.09
CA TYR A 197 -7.31 3.38 -3.86
C TYR A 197 -6.88 2.55 -2.65
N VAL A 198 -7.77 2.41 -1.67
CA VAL A 198 -7.49 1.70 -0.42
C VAL A 198 -8.44 0.53 -0.27
N LEU A 199 -7.90 -0.68 -0.18
CA LEU A 199 -8.63 -1.92 0.02
C LEU A 199 -8.34 -2.46 1.42
N GLU A 200 -9.26 -3.26 1.98
CA GLU A 200 -8.93 -4.05 3.17
C GLU A 200 -8.06 -5.25 2.77
N SER A 201 -7.00 -5.54 3.53
CA SER A 201 -6.20 -6.75 3.33
C SER A 201 -7.09 -7.97 3.53
N MET A 202 -7.24 -8.78 2.47
CA MET A 202 -7.92 -10.06 2.57
C MET A 202 -7.12 -10.98 3.49
N SER A 203 -7.74 -11.39 4.60
CA SER A 203 -7.14 -12.32 5.54
C SER A 203 -7.08 -13.71 4.89
N ASN A 204 -5.91 -14.08 4.36
CA ASN A 204 -5.61 -15.45 3.97
C ASN A 204 -5.50 -16.29 5.24
N GLY A 205 -6.64 -16.66 5.82
CA GLY A 205 -6.68 -17.73 6.80
C GLY A 205 -5.97 -18.93 6.19
N ARG A 206 -4.98 -19.50 6.90
CA ARG A 206 -4.36 -20.76 6.47
C ARG A 206 -5.49 -21.73 6.11
N PRO A 207 -5.38 -22.52 5.04
CA PRO A 207 -6.36 -23.54 4.75
C PRO A 207 -6.28 -24.59 5.86
N THR A 208 -7.06 -24.40 6.93
CA THR A 208 -7.46 -25.49 7.81
C THR A 208 -8.18 -26.47 6.92
N LYS A 209 -7.85 -27.77 7.05
CA LYS A 209 -8.29 -28.88 6.19
C LYS A 209 -9.81 -29.11 6.23
N MET A 210 -10.61 -28.14 5.82
CA MET A 210 -12.05 -28.25 5.73
C MET A 210 -12.50 -27.73 4.36
N LYS A 211 -12.58 -28.69 3.43
CA LYS A 211 -13.28 -28.57 2.16
C LYS A 211 -14.76 -28.24 2.45
N LEU A 212 -15.12 -26.97 2.49
CA LEU A 212 -16.51 -26.55 2.19
C LEU A 212 -16.68 -25.05 1.89
N ALA A 213 -15.68 -24.21 2.17
CA ALA A 213 -15.77 -22.76 1.94
C ALA A 213 -14.88 -22.23 0.79
N THR A 214 -14.22 -23.11 0.02
CA THR A 214 -13.16 -22.72 -0.93
C THR A 214 -13.69 -22.16 -2.25
N ILE A 215 -14.99 -22.26 -2.55
CA ILE A 215 -15.53 -21.90 -3.88
C ILE A 215 -16.03 -20.45 -3.93
N ALA A 216 -16.45 -19.86 -2.80
CA ALA A 216 -16.91 -18.46 -2.77
C ALA A 216 -15.76 -17.45 -2.56
N SER A 217 -14.62 -17.89 -2.02
CA SER A 217 -13.45 -17.04 -1.78
C SER A 217 -12.62 -16.77 -3.04
N ASP A 218 -12.55 -17.74 -3.96
CA ASP A 218 -11.68 -17.64 -5.14
C ASP A 218 -12.13 -16.51 -6.10
N GLY A 219 -13.43 -16.40 -6.35
CA GLY A 219 -13.96 -15.36 -7.23
C GLY A 219 -13.78 -13.92 -6.70
N GLN A 220 -13.77 -13.73 -5.38
CA GLN A 220 -13.51 -12.40 -4.79
C GLN A 220 -12.05 -11.99 -4.90
N VAL A 221 -11.14 -12.93 -4.63
CA VAL A 221 -9.70 -12.69 -4.78
C VAL A 221 -9.36 -12.43 -6.24
N GLU A 222 -9.96 -13.19 -7.16
CA GLU A 222 -9.79 -13.00 -8.60
C GLU A 222 -10.33 -11.64 -9.06
N LEU A 223 -11.55 -11.28 -8.66
CA LEU A 223 -12.16 -9.98 -8.96
C LEU A 223 -11.30 -8.82 -8.43
N ALA A 224 -10.88 -8.90 -7.18
CA ALA A 224 -10.01 -7.89 -6.58
C ALA A 224 -8.70 -7.78 -7.33
N SER A 225 -8.06 -8.90 -7.66
CA SER A 225 -6.78 -8.94 -8.41
C SER A 225 -6.91 -8.30 -9.79
N MET A 226 -7.96 -8.64 -10.53
CA MET A 226 -8.26 -8.02 -11.83
C MET A 226 -8.53 -6.52 -11.68
N LEU A 227 -9.31 -6.11 -10.67
CA LEU A 227 -9.59 -4.69 -10.44
C LEU A 227 -8.34 -3.91 -10.05
N ILE A 228 -7.44 -4.48 -9.24
CA ILE A 228 -6.16 -3.88 -8.88
C ILE A 228 -5.30 -3.65 -10.13
N ALA A 229 -5.21 -4.65 -11.00
CA ALA A 229 -4.47 -4.53 -12.26
C ALA A 229 -5.08 -3.44 -13.16
N LEU A 230 -6.42 -3.41 -13.28
CA LEU A 230 -7.13 -2.40 -14.06
C LEU A 230 -6.99 -0.99 -13.50
N LEU A 231 -7.04 -0.81 -12.18
CA LEU A 231 -6.87 0.49 -11.53
C LEU A 231 -5.47 1.06 -11.78
N ASN A 232 -4.44 0.21 -11.72
CA ASN A 232 -3.06 0.64 -11.96
C ASN A 232 -2.75 0.87 -13.46
N THR A 233 -3.50 0.27 -14.38
CA THR A 233 -3.26 0.37 -15.84
C THR A 233 -4.25 1.27 -16.58
N SER A 234 -5.29 1.77 -15.91
CA SER A 234 -6.30 2.63 -16.53
C SER A 234 -5.87 4.09 -16.56
N MET A 235 -5.86 4.71 -17.74
CA MET A 235 -5.59 6.14 -17.92
C MET A 235 -6.54 7.05 -17.12
N LYS A 236 -7.77 6.61 -16.86
CA LYS A 236 -8.76 7.36 -16.05
C LYS A 236 -8.41 7.37 -14.56
N HIS A 237 -7.80 6.29 -14.08
CA HIS A 237 -7.61 6.02 -12.66
C HIS A 237 -6.14 6.17 -12.23
N ASN A 238 -5.20 6.11 -13.17
CA ASN A 238 -3.77 6.33 -12.94
C ASN A 238 -3.25 7.41 -13.89
N THR A 239 -3.27 8.66 -13.42
CA THR A 239 -2.85 9.84 -14.19
C THR A 239 -1.36 9.82 -14.53
N SER A 240 -0.53 9.07 -13.79
CA SER A 240 0.90 8.90 -14.10
C SER A 240 1.16 8.33 -15.50
N LEU A 241 0.18 7.62 -16.07
CA LEU A 241 0.26 7.05 -17.42
C LEU A 241 -0.02 8.07 -18.53
N THR A 242 -0.55 9.26 -18.18
CA THR A 242 -0.91 10.31 -19.16
C THR A 242 0.16 11.38 -19.33
N SER A 243 1.14 11.43 -18.43
CA SER A 243 2.29 12.34 -18.47
C SER A 243 3.26 11.93 -19.59
N THR A 244 2.96 12.34 -20.81
CA THR A 244 3.82 12.18 -21.99
C THR A 244 4.95 13.21 -22.02
N ASP A 245 5.88 13.17 -21.06
CA ASP A 245 7.18 13.80 -21.27
C ASP A 245 8.04 12.84 -22.11
N LYS A 246 7.88 12.96 -23.43
CA LYS A 246 8.57 12.18 -24.49
C LYS A 246 10.11 12.32 -24.50
N ALA A 247 10.73 12.91 -23.49
CA ALA A 247 12.13 13.30 -23.52
C ALA A 247 13.10 12.29 -22.87
N VAL A 248 12.65 11.34 -22.04
CA VAL A 248 13.55 10.33 -21.48
C VAL A 248 12.85 8.98 -21.46
N ALA A 249 13.17 8.15 -22.46
CA ALA A 249 12.78 6.75 -22.56
C ALA A 249 13.52 5.86 -21.52
N SER A 250 13.53 6.28 -20.26
CA SER A 250 14.04 5.50 -19.14
C SER A 250 12.85 4.92 -18.37
N LYS A 251 12.54 3.64 -18.62
CA LYS A 251 11.60 2.78 -17.86
C LYS A 251 10.41 3.54 -17.24
N GLU A 252 9.29 3.64 -17.97
CA GLU A 252 8.00 4.03 -17.37
C GLU A 252 7.64 3.02 -16.27
N ILE A 253 7.98 3.33 -15.02
CA ILE A 253 7.59 2.54 -13.87
C ILE A 253 6.13 2.92 -13.59
N ILE A 254 5.21 1.99 -13.82
CA ILE A 254 3.79 2.17 -13.48
C ILE A 254 3.71 2.45 -11.98
N GLU A 255 3.31 3.67 -11.62
CA GLU A 255 3.13 4.03 -10.22
C GLU A 255 1.95 3.25 -9.64
N ASN A 256 2.18 2.58 -8.52
CA ASN A 256 1.13 1.86 -7.81
C ASN A 256 0.20 2.85 -7.08
N ARG A 257 -1.08 2.82 -7.44
CA ARG A 257 -2.15 3.64 -6.85
C ARG A 257 -3.00 2.88 -5.84
N VAL A 258 -2.77 1.57 -5.68
CA VAL A 258 -3.60 0.69 -4.86
C VAL A 258 -2.86 0.24 -3.60
N PHE A 259 -3.49 0.43 -2.45
CA PHE A 259 -2.92 0.14 -1.12
C PHE A 259 -3.87 -0.70 -0.30
N PHE A 260 -3.32 -1.53 0.57
CA PHE A 260 -4.07 -2.42 1.45
C PHE A 260 -3.93 -1.97 2.90
N LEU A 261 -5.04 -1.65 3.55
CA LEU A 261 -5.12 -1.47 4.99
C LEU A 261 -5.37 -2.80 5.68
N LYS A 262 -4.55 -3.10 6.68
CA LYS A 262 -4.60 -4.35 7.44
C LYS A 262 -6.02 -4.65 7.94
N SER A 263 -6.41 -5.92 7.81
CA SER A 263 -7.71 -6.41 8.26
C SER A 263 -8.01 -6.02 9.71
N ASN A 264 -9.28 -5.75 9.98
CA ASN A 264 -9.84 -5.45 11.31
C ASN A 264 -9.38 -4.11 11.91
N VAL A 265 -8.49 -3.35 11.27
CA VAL A 265 -8.10 -2.03 11.77
C VAL A 265 -9.30 -1.07 11.77
N PRO A 266 -10.13 -0.97 10.70
CA PRO A 266 -11.36 -0.19 10.76
C PRO A 266 -12.30 -0.70 11.84
N ALA A 267 -12.49 -2.02 11.94
CA ALA A 267 -13.38 -2.61 12.93
C ALA A 267 -12.98 -2.29 14.39
N ARG A 268 -11.67 -2.24 14.68
CA ARG A 268 -11.14 -1.85 15.99
C ARG A 268 -11.37 -0.37 16.29
N LEU A 269 -11.15 0.51 15.31
CA LEU A 269 -11.37 1.94 15.47
C LEU A 269 -12.83 2.26 15.80
N PHE A 270 -13.75 1.63 15.08
CA PHE A 270 -15.19 1.84 15.25
C PHE A 270 -15.80 1.00 16.38
N LYS A 271 -14.97 0.24 17.13
CA LYS A 271 -15.37 -0.65 18.24
C LYS A 271 -16.47 -1.65 17.84
N ILE A 272 -16.40 -2.15 16.61
CA ILE A 272 -17.29 -3.20 16.08
C ILE A 272 -16.59 -4.57 15.99
N LEU A 273 -15.34 -4.67 16.46
CA LEU A 273 -14.67 -5.95 16.62
C LEU A 273 -14.99 -6.52 18.00
N VAL A 274 -15.64 -7.69 18.07
CA VAL A 274 -15.95 -8.44 19.29
C VAL A 274 -15.25 -9.79 19.20
N GLY A 275 -14.21 -10.00 20.01
CA GLY A 275 -13.32 -11.15 19.85
C GLY A 275 -12.62 -11.11 18.48
N ASN A 276 -12.95 -12.05 17.60
CA ASN A 276 -12.45 -12.10 16.23
C ASN A 276 -13.53 -11.80 15.18
N GLU A 277 -14.75 -11.46 15.60
CA GLU A 277 -15.88 -11.24 14.72
C GLU A 277 -16.20 -9.75 14.57
N LYS A 278 -16.59 -9.35 13.37
CA LYS A 278 -17.05 -7.99 13.07
C LYS A 278 -18.58 -7.97 13.24
N VAL A 279 -19.08 -7.11 14.13
CA VAL A 279 -20.51 -6.81 14.22
C VAL A 279 -20.89 -5.70 13.24
N SER A 280 -22.20 -5.49 13.05
CA SER A 280 -22.72 -4.50 12.11
C SER A 280 -22.19 -3.10 12.38
N ALA A 281 -21.82 -2.41 11.30
CA ALA A 281 -21.30 -1.05 11.32
C ALA A 281 -22.37 0.03 11.19
N ILE A 282 -23.60 -0.34 10.83
CA ILE A 282 -24.68 0.59 10.43
C ILE A 282 -24.91 1.64 11.52
N THR A 283 -25.15 1.23 12.77
CA THR A 283 -25.44 2.17 13.86
C THR A 283 -24.27 3.14 14.11
N LYS A 284 -23.02 2.68 13.98
CA LYS A 284 -21.84 3.53 14.18
C LYS A 284 -21.72 4.55 13.05
N VAL A 285 -21.97 4.14 11.81
CA VAL A 285 -21.92 5.02 10.63
C VAL A 285 -23.10 6.00 10.59
N THR A 286 -24.32 5.56 10.89
CA THR A 286 -25.50 6.43 11.04
C THR A 286 -25.20 7.57 12.01
N ARG A 287 -24.69 7.25 13.21
CA ARG A 287 -24.30 8.28 14.20
C ARG A 287 -23.17 9.17 13.71
N LEU A 288 -22.20 8.61 12.97
CA LEU A 288 -21.08 9.37 12.41
C LEU A 288 -21.54 10.42 11.41
N ILE A 289 -22.48 10.07 10.52
CA ILE A 289 -22.96 10.98 9.46
C ILE A 289 -24.06 11.93 9.95
N GLU A 290 -24.81 11.57 10.99
CA GLU A 290 -25.81 12.44 11.63
C GLU A 290 -25.20 13.44 12.61
N ASN A 291 -23.92 13.30 12.95
CA ASN A 291 -23.31 14.20 13.92
C ASN A 291 -23.11 15.60 13.34
N ASP A 292 -23.98 16.53 13.75
CA ASP A 292 -23.90 17.95 13.44
C ASP A 292 -23.01 18.72 14.46
N GLY A 293 -22.14 18.02 15.20
CA GLY A 293 -21.25 18.59 16.21
C GLY A 293 -21.85 18.66 17.62
N THR A 294 -23.02 18.07 17.83
CA THR A 294 -23.78 18.13 19.09
C THR A 294 -23.58 16.91 20.00
N PHE A 295 -23.05 15.81 19.46
CA PHE A 295 -22.74 14.60 20.25
C PHE A 295 -21.22 14.34 20.27
N GLU A 296 -20.68 14.05 21.46
CA GLU A 296 -19.32 13.51 21.57
C GLU A 296 -19.22 12.25 20.71
N VAL A 297 -18.36 12.30 19.68
CA VAL A 297 -18.17 11.16 18.78
C VAL A 297 -17.57 10.02 19.61
N GLU A 298 -18.33 8.94 19.81
CA GLU A 298 -17.86 7.73 20.52
C GLU A 298 -16.67 7.05 19.81
N VAL A 299 -16.47 7.41 18.53
CA VAL A 299 -15.39 6.99 17.64
C VAL A 299 -14.28 8.04 17.64
N PRO A 300 -13.03 7.68 17.98
CA PRO A 300 -11.91 8.62 18.01
C PRO A 300 -11.35 8.87 16.60
N CYS A 301 -12.18 9.40 15.70
CA CYS A 301 -11.83 9.76 14.33
C CYS A 301 -12.07 11.25 14.09
N SER A 302 -11.43 11.82 13.07
CA SER A 302 -11.67 13.19 12.64
C SER A 302 -13.12 13.34 12.12
N PRO A 303 -13.77 14.51 12.34
CA PRO A 303 -15.14 14.74 11.88
C PRO A 303 -15.24 14.61 10.36
N ILE A 304 -16.30 13.99 9.86
CA ILE A 304 -16.54 13.80 8.43
C ILE A 304 -17.75 14.62 8.03
N SER A 305 -17.60 15.39 6.97
CA SER A 305 -18.70 16.16 6.40
C SER A 305 -19.37 15.35 5.30
N VAL A 306 -20.68 15.17 5.37
CA VAL A 306 -21.45 14.40 4.39
C VAL A 306 -22.60 15.25 3.85
N ASN A 307 -22.73 15.31 2.52
CA ASN A 307 -23.85 15.97 1.87
C ASN A 307 -25.21 15.36 2.27
N SER A 308 -26.23 16.18 2.47
CA SER A 308 -27.60 15.75 2.76
C SER A 308 -28.14 14.72 1.76
N HIS A 309 -27.81 14.83 0.47
CA HIS A 309 -28.22 13.86 -0.55
C HIS A 309 -27.60 12.47 -0.31
N LEU A 310 -26.31 12.40 0.01
CA LEU A 310 -25.65 11.13 0.32
C LEU A 310 -26.15 10.54 1.64
N LYS A 311 -26.44 11.39 2.64
CA LYS A 311 -27.08 10.95 3.89
C LYS A 311 -28.45 10.32 3.60
N GLN A 312 -29.30 11.02 2.84
CA GLN A 312 -30.64 10.53 2.48
C GLN A 312 -30.59 9.24 1.65
N ALA A 313 -29.70 9.16 0.66
CA ALA A 313 -29.49 7.95 -0.12
C ALA A 313 -29.11 6.77 0.78
N PHE A 314 -28.14 6.95 1.69
CA PHE A 314 -27.78 5.93 2.66
C PHE A 314 -28.95 5.52 3.56
N MET A 315 -29.76 6.46 4.06
CA MET A 315 -30.92 6.13 4.90
C MET A 315 -32.02 5.38 4.16
N ALA A 316 -32.19 5.62 2.85
CA ALA A 316 -33.19 4.96 2.01
C ALA A 316 -32.82 3.51 1.64
N GLU A 317 -31.55 3.13 1.76
CA GLU A 317 -31.08 1.78 1.42
C GLU A 317 -31.55 0.69 2.40
N ASN A 318 -31.53 -0.56 1.92
CA ASN A 318 -31.77 -1.73 2.75
C ASN A 318 -30.59 -2.04 3.69
N SER A 319 -30.79 -2.95 4.65
CA SER A 319 -29.76 -3.28 5.66
C SER A 319 -28.48 -3.86 5.07
N GLU A 320 -28.58 -4.65 3.99
CA GLU A 320 -27.41 -5.29 3.36
C GLU A 320 -26.52 -4.25 2.67
N ASN A 321 -27.13 -3.35 1.88
CA ASN A 321 -26.43 -2.27 1.19
C ASN A 321 -25.88 -1.25 2.20
N LYS A 322 -26.62 -0.95 3.27
CA LYS A 322 -26.13 -0.08 4.36
C LYS A 322 -24.89 -0.64 5.02
N GLU A 323 -24.84 -1.96 5.25
CA GLU A 323 -23.65 -2.61 5.80
C GLU A 323 -22.46 -2.46 4.83
N LEU A 324 -22.65 -2.77 3.54
CA LEU A 324 -21.60 -2.59 2.52
C LEU A 324 -21.07 -1.15 2.50
N LEU A 325 -21.98 -0.17 2.41
CA LEU A 325 -21.65 1.25 2.38
C LEU A 325 -20.86 1.65 3.63
N SER A 326 -21.29 1.17 4.79
CA SER A 326 -20.68 1.45 6.08
C SER A 326 -19.25 0.91 6.16
N GLN A 327 -18.99 -0.31 5.67
CA GLN A 327 -17.65 -0.89 5.62
C GLN A 327 -16.69 -0.08 4.75
N ALA A 328 -17.12 0.36 3.56
CA ALA A 328 -16.29 1.19 2.69
C ALA A 328 -15.99 2.56 3.30
N LEU A 329 -16.97 3.20 3.96
CA LEU A 329 -16.77 4.48 4.63
C LEU A 329 -15.78 4.35 5.79
N MET A 330 -15.99 3.39 6.70
CA MET A 330 -15.06 3.17 7.81
C MET A 330 -13.64 2.88 7.32
N LEU A 331 -13.49 2.14 6.22
CA LEU A 331 -12.19 1.82 5.63
C LEU A 331 -11.43 3.08 5.23
N VAL A 332 -12.03 3.96 4.42
CA VAL A 332 -11.37 5.19 3.97
C VAL A 332 -11.16 6.18 5.11
N VAL A 333 -12.10 6.30 6.05
CA VAL A 333 -11.94 7.16 7.23
C VAL A 333 -10.75 6.73 8.08
N THR A 334 -10.66 5.42 8.35
CA THR A 334 -9.55 4.85 9.10
C THR A 334 -8.22 5.12 8.39
N PHE A 335 -8.19 4.96 7.05
CA PHE A 335 -7.02 5.31 6.27
C PHE A 335 -6.65 6.78 6.41
N MET A 336 -7.59 7.70 6.21
CA MET A 336 -7.33 9.14 6.30
C MET A 336 -6.76 9.53 7.67
N ASP A 337 -7.33 9.00 8.75
CA ASP A 337 -6.90 9.38 10.09
C ASP A 337 -5.58 8.74 10.51
N VAL A 338 -5.38 7.46 10.21
CA VAL A 338 -4.16 6.74 10.61
C VAL A 338 -2.98 7.07 9.70
N CYS A 339 -3.24 7.16 8.40
CA CYS A 339 -2.20 7.18 7.38
C CYS A 339 -1.85 8.59 6.92
N VAL A 340 -2.87 9.41 6.70
CA VAL A 340 -2.71 10.77 6.15
C VAL A 340 -2.51 11.78 7.27
N ARG A 341 -3.43 11.83 8.25
CA ARG A 341 -3.39 12.81 9.35
C ARG A 341 -2.57 12.37 10.55
N LYS A 342 -2.31 11.06 10.70
CA LYS A 342 -1.63 10.45 11.85
C LYS A 342 -2.27 10.89 13.18
N ASN A 343 -3.60 10.89 13.23
CA ASN A 343 -4.39 11.35 14.38
C ASN A 343 -3.99 10.55 15.65
N PRO A 344 -3.49 11.22 16.70
CA PRO A 344 -2.99 10.54 17.90
C PRO A 344 -4.09 9.78 18.66
N ALA A 345 -5.33 10.29 18.67
CA ALA A 345 -6.45 9.63 19.35
C ALA A 345 -6.83 8.30 18.67
N THR A 346 -6.88 8.32 17.34
CA THR A 346 -7.13 7.14 16.49
C THR A 346 -6.03 6.09 16.69
N LEU A 347 -4.77 6.51 16.65
CA LEU A 347 -3.62 5.63 16.83
C LEU A 347 -3.59 5.00 18.24
N ALA A 348 -3.92 5.78 19.27
CA ALA A 348 -4.02 5.28 20.64
C ALA A 348 -5.12 4.19 20.74
N SER A 349 -6.29 4.44 20.17
CA SER A 349 -7.43 3.50 20.18
C SER A 349 -7.16 2.18 19.44
N ILE A 350 -6.33 2.20 18.40
CA ILE A 350 -5.95 0.99 17.65
C ILE A 350 -4.77 0.27 18.34
N SER A 351 -3.98 0.96 19.15
CA SER A 351 -2.84 0.35 19.86
C SER A 351 -3.24 -0.32 21.17
N SER A 352 -4.34 0.11 21.80
CA SER A 352 -4.83 -0.50 23.02
C SER A 352 -5.35 -1.92 22.74
N PRO A 353 -4.93 -2.93 23.53
CA PRO A 353 -5.65 -4.20 23.56
C PRO A 353 -7.04 -3.91 24.10
N GLN A 354 -8.09 -4.30 23.35
CA GLN A 354 -9.44 -4.30 23.89
C GLN A 354 -9.41 -5.23 25.10
N SER A 355 -9.58 -4.68 26.31
CA SER A 355 -9.77 -5.50 27.50
C SER A 355 -10.96 -6.38 27.20
N ALA A 356 -10.76 -7.70 27.24
CA ALA A 356 -11.85 -8.64 27.27
C ALA A 356 -12.80 -8.18 28.37
N ALA A 357 -13.99 -7.73 27.98
CA ALA A 357 -15.07 -7.55 28.93
C ALA A 357 -15.32 -8.95 29.51
N LYS A 358 -14.83 -9.18 30.73
CA LYS A 358 -15.23 -10.32 31.54
C LYS A 358 -16.71 -10.09 31.84
N GLY A 359 -17.57 -10.73 31.06
CA GLY A 359 -18.93 -11.07 31.46
C GLY A 359 -18.90 -12.36 32.24
#